data_AF-A0A7X0P6F2-F1
#
_entry.id   AF-A0A7X0P6F2-F1
#
_cell.length_a   1.000
_cell.length_b   1.000
_cell.length_c   1.000
_cell.angle_alpha   90.00
_cell.angle_beta   90.00
_cell.angle_gamma   90.00
#
_symmetry.space_group_name_H-M   'P 1'
#
loop_
_entity.id
_entity.type
_entity.pdbx_description
1 polymer ?
#
loop_
_entity_poly.entity_id
_entity_poly.type
_entity_poly.pdbx_seq_one_letter_code
_entity_poly.pdbx_strand_id
1 'polypeptide(L)'
;MAIDYSTDRGRIRLLIPDTDEDNLLLIDPQIDAFLSMEGSVKLAAAAALDVIASSEVLVSKVIRTQDLQTDGAKVAAELRARAAGLRQQVDDGVGDDTVGFDVVDFDRWAGYARYEP
;
A
#
# COMPACT_ATOMS: atom_id res chain seq x y z
N MET A 1 -12.79 3.17 16.24
CA MET A 1 -11.53 3.12 17.02
C MET A 1 -10.57 3.97 16.25
N ALA A 2 -9.89 4.91 16.92
CA ALA A 2 -9.08 5.91 16.25
C ALA A 2 -8.06 5.25 15.29
N ILE A 3 -7.94 5.76 14.06
CA ILE A 3 -6.91 5.29 13.13
C ILE A 3 -5.52 5.66 13.67
N ASP A 4 -4.67 4.65 13.88
CA ASP A 4 -3.30 4.85 14.32
C ASP A 4 -2.34 4.95 13.13
N TYR A 5 -1.96 6.18 12.78
CA TYR A 5 -1.04 6.49 11.68
C TYR A 5 0.43 6.09 11.94
N SER A 6 0.78 5.65 13.16
CA SER A 6 2.10 5.08 13.42
C SER A 6 2.23 3.65 12.86
N THR A 7 1.12 2.95 12.67
CA THR A 7 1.06 1.62 12.07
C THR A 7 1.08 1.67 10.54
N ASP A 8 1.61 0.64 9.90
CA ASP A 8 1.57 0.52 8.43
C ASP A 8 0.15 0.53 7.89
N ARG A 9 -0.79 -0.12 8.60
CA ARG A 9 -2.23 -0.07 8.27
C ARG A 9 -2.76 1.36 8.24
N GLY A 10 -2.47 2.16 9.27
CA GLY A 10 -2.91 3.56 9.33
C GLY A 10 -2.26 4.41 8.24
N ARG A 11 -0.98 4.17 7.93
CA ARG A 11 -0.29 4.83 6.80
C ARG A 11 -0.93 4.47 5.46
N ILE A 12 -1.30 3.22 5.25
CA ILE A 12 -2.02 2.79 4.03
C ILE A 12 -3.37 3.53 3.94
N ARG A 13 -4.17 3.54 5.01
CA ARG A 13 -5.46 4.26 5.08
C ARG A 13 -5.30 5.74 4.69
N LEU A 14 -4.25 6.39 5.18
CA LEU A 14 -3.93 7.77 4.83
C LEU A 14 -3.61 7.96 3.33
N LEU A 15 -2.88 7.02 2.72
CA LEU A 15 -2.52 7.07 1.30
C LEU A 15 -3.72 6.83 0.35
N ILE A 16 -4.73 6.08 0.80
CA ILE A 16 -5.93 5.72 0.01
C ILE A 16 -7.19 6.57 0.35
N PRO A 17 -6.99 7.78 0.87
CA PRO A 17 -7.96 8.57 1.66
C PRO A 17 -9.09 7.80 2.40
N ASP A 18 -8.80 6.66 3.01
CA ASP A 18 -9.79 5.85 3.75
C ASP A 18 -9.73 6.15 5.26
N THR A 19 -10.10 7.39 5.62
CA THR A 19 -9.92 7.97 6.96
C THR A 19 -11.20 8.34 7.69
N ASP A 20 -12.37 8.15 7.07
CA ASP A 20 -13.68 8.33 7.74
C ASP A 20 -14.00 7.07 8.55
N GLU A 21 -13.72 7.09 9.86
CA GLU A 21 -13.89 5.95 10.76
C GLU A 21 -15.31 5.38 10.82
N ASP A 22 -16.31 6.20 10.49
CA ASP A 22 -17.71 5.78 10.47
C ASP A 22 -18.07 5.08 9.14
N ASN A 23 -17.31 5.35 8.06
CA ASN A 23 -17.61 4.89 6.71
C ASN A 23 -16.36 4.40 5.94
N LEU A 24 -15.58 3.52 6.57
CA LEU A 24 -14.38 2.96 5.94
C LEU A 24 -14.73 2.18 4.67
N LEU A 25 -14.02 2.45 3.58
CA LEU A 25 -14.14 1.76 2.29
C LEU A 25 -13.61 0.33 2.34
N LEU A 26 -12.55 0.10 3.13
CA LEU A 26 -11.93 -1.19 3.33
C LEU A 26 -11.86 -1.54 4.82
N ILE A 27 -12.11 -2.81 5.13
CA ILE A 27 -11.94 -3.34 6.49
C ILE A 27 -10.47 -3.61 6.79
N ASP A 28 -10.10 -3.56 8.06
CA ASP A 28 -8.72 -3.80 8.51
C ASP A 28 -8.07 -5.08 7.93
N PRO A 29 -8.74 -6.25 7.92
CA PRO A 29 -8.18 -7.45 7.31
C PRO A 29 -7.86 -7.33 5.82
N GLN A 30 -8.57 -6.49 5.06
CA GLN A 30 -8.27 -6.26 3.64
C GLN A 30 -6.99 -5.45 3.48
N ILE A 31 -6.80 -4.41 4.30
CA ILE A 31 -5.57 -3.61 4.31
C ILE A 31 -4.36 -4.46 4.69
N ASP A 32 -4.50 -5.29 5.73
CA ASP A 32 -3.44 -6.21 6.15
C ASP A 32 -3.09 -7.23 5.07
N ALA A 33 -4.09 -7.72 4.32
CA ALA A 33 -3.86 -8.62 3.21
C ALA A 33 -3.05 -7.95 2.08
N PHE A 34 -3.39 -6.71 1.71
CA PHE A 34 -2.60 -5.96 0.72
C PHE A 34 -1.16 -5.75 1.19
N LEU A 35 -0.98 -5.40 2.46
CA LEU A 35 0.36 -5.24 3.04
C LEU A 35 1.17 -6.54 3.01
N SER A 36 0.53 -7.67 3.34
CA SER A 36 1.16 -9.00 3.31
C SER A 36 1.55 -9.44 1.90
N MET A 37 0.74 -9.11 0.88
CA MET A 37 1.01 -9.46 -0.52
C MET A 37 2.15 -8.63 -1.12
N GLU A 38 2.21 -7.34 -0.78
CA GLU A 38 3.12 -6.40 -1.45
C GLU A 38 4.40 -6.11 -0.65
N GLY A 39 4.40 -6.35 0.66
CA GLY A 39 5.55 -6.13 1.54
C GLY A 39 5.94 -4.66 1.76
N SER A 40 5.24 -3.72 1.12
CA SER A 40 5.49 -2.28 1.20
C SER A 40 4.18 -1.52 1.38
N VAL A 41 4.18 -0.54 2.28
CA VAL A 41 3.05 0.38 2.53
C VAL A 41 2.58 1.06 1.24
N LYS A 42 3.52 1.51 0.39
CA LYS A 42 3.19 2.23 -0.84
C LYS A 42 2.61 1.31 -1.91
N LEU A 43 3.17 0.11 -2.07
CA LEU A 43 2.66 -0.89 -3.01
C LEU A 43 1.30 -1.43 -2.57
N ALA A 44 1.11 -1.68 -1.27
CA ALA A 44 -0.17 -2.08 -0.70
C ALA A 44 -1.25 -1.01 -0.90
N ALA A 45 -0.92 0.27 -0.70
CA ALA A 45 -1.82 1.38 -1.00
C ALA A 45 -2.15 1.47 -2.50
N ALA A 46 -1.17 1.24 -3.39
CA ALA A 46 -1.41 1.20 -4.82
C ALA A 46 -2.38 0.07 -5.21
N ALA A 47 -2.21 -1.13 -4.64
CA ALA A 47 -3.10 -2.26 -4.86
C ALA A 47 -4.53 -1.98 -4.36
N ALA A 48 -4.67 -1.38 -3.17
CA ALA A 48 -5.96 -0.98 -2.63
C ALA A 48 -6.67 0.06 -3.52
N LEU A 49 -5.95 1.07 -4.01
CA LEU A 49 -6.48 2.07 -4.95
C LEU A 49 -7.01 1.45 -6.26
N ASP A 50 -6.30 0.45 -6.80
CA ASP A 50 -6.73 -0.25 -8.01
C ASP A 50 -8.02 -1.07 -7.80
N VAL A 51 -8.18 -1.67 -6.62
CA VAL A 51 -9.41 -2.38 -6.23
C VAL A 51 -10.58 -1.39 -6.10
N ILE A 52 -10.39 -0.27 -5.41
CA ILE A 52 -11.41 0.78 -5.28
C ILE A 52 -11.81 1.32 -6.66
N ALA A 53 -10.82 1.61 -7.52
CA ALA A 53 -11.06 2.07 -8.90
C ALA A 53 -11.84 1.05 -9.73
N SER A 54 -11.61 -0.24 -9.51
CA SER A 54 -12.32 -1.31 -10.22
C SER A 54 -13.78 -1.41 -9.76
N SER A 55 -14.03 -1.28 -8.46
CA SER A 55 -15.39 -1.22 -7.90
C SER A 55 -16.16 -0.03 -8.47
N GLU A 56 -15.56 1.15 -8.54
CA GLU A 56 -16.20 2.35 -9.11
C GLU A 56 -16.55 2.16 -10.60
N VAL A 57 -15.67 1.52 -11.38
CA VAL A 57 -15.96 1.19 -12.80
C VAL A 57 -17.10 0.19 -12.90
N LEU A 58 -17.16 -0.82 -12.03
CA LEU A 58 -18.25 -1.80 -12.03
C LEU A 58 -19.58 -1.14 -11.67
N VAL A 59 -19.60 -0.28 -10.66
CA VAL A 59 -20.78 0.52 -10.27
C VAL A 59 -21.22 1.41 -11.43
N SER A 60 -20.31 2.18 -12.03
CA SER A 60 -20.61 3.05 -13.17
C SER A 60 -21.15 2.27 -14.39
N LYS A 61 -20.65 1.06 -14.65
CA LYS A 61 -21.16 0.18 -15.71
C LYS A 61 -22.59 -0.29 -15.44
N VAL A 62 -22.92 -0.65 -14.19
CA VAL A 62 -24.29 -1.00 -13.79
C VAL A 62 -25.21 0.21 -13.97
N ILE A 63 -24.81 1.39 -13.52
CA ILE A 63 -25.64 2.60 -13.60
C ILE A 63 -25.81 3.09 -15.06
N ARG A 64 -24.83 2.87 -15.95
CA ARG A 64 -25.00 3.10 -17.40
C ARG A 64 -26.15 2.30 -18.01
N THR A 65 -26.53 1.16 -17.44
CA THR A 65 -27.72 0.41 -17.88
C THR A 65 -29.03 1.02 -17.34
N GLN A 66 -28.96 1.98 -16.41
CA GLN A 66 -30.08 2.63 -15.73
C GLN A 66 -29.99 4.18 -15.69
N ASP A 67 -29.49 4.82 -16.75
CA ASP A 67 -29.61 6.27 -17.03
C ASP A 67 -28.91 7.27 -16.07
N LEU A 68 -27.83 6.92 -15.35
CA LEU A 68 -27.03 7.93 -14.64
C LEU A 68 -25.52 7.77 -14.90
N GLN A 69 -25.01 8.57 -15.81
CA GLN A 69 -23.63 8.48 -16.28
C GLN A 69 -22.84 9.73 -15.93
N THR A 70 -22.27 9.82 -14.73
CA THR A 70 -21.30 10.88 -14.44
C THR A 70 -20.26 10.45 -13.39
N ASP A 71 -19.00 10.71 -13.74
CA ASP A 71 -17.79 10.73 -12.92
C ASP A 71 -17.08 9.43 -12.49
N GLY A 72 -17.73 8.25 -12.44
CA GLY A 72 -17.03 7.03 -12.01
C GLY A 72 -15.80 6.62 -12.85
N ALA A 73 -15.88 6.80 -14.19
CA ALA A 73 -14.74 6.51 -15.07
C ALA A 73 -13.55 7.47 -14.87
N LYS A 74 -13.83 8.74 -14.54
CA LYS A 74 -12.78 9.74 -14.28
C LYS A 74 -12.16 9.49 -12.91
N VAL A 75 -12.98 9.26 -11.88
CA VAL A 75 -12.52 8.89 -10.53
C VAL A 75 -11.61 7.65 -10.61
N ALA A 76 -12.03 6.63 -11.33
CA ALA A 76 -11.21 5.43 -11.49
C ALA A 76 -9.91 5.66 -12.27
N ALA A 77 -9.86 6.64 -13.18
CA ALA A 77 -8.61 7.01 -13.87
C ALA A 77 -7.64 7.73 -12.92
N GLU A 78 -8.14 8.68 -12.12
CA GLU A 78 -7.35 9.40 -11.11
C GLU A 78 -6.79 8.45 -10.04
N LEU A 79 -7.61 7.50 -9.55
CA LEU A 79 -7.16 6.50 -8.58
C LEU A 79 -6.03 5.62 -9.16
N ARG A 80 -6.13 5.20 -10.43
CA ARG A 80 -5.07 4.45 -11.11
C ARG A 80 -3.80 5.29 -11.32
N ALA A 81 -3.94 6.58 -11.64
CA ALA A 81 -2.80 7.50 -11.76
C ALA A 81 -2.07 7.65 -10.43
N ARG A 82 -2.80 7.76 -9.31
CA ARG A 82 -2.21 7.77 -7.96
C ARG A 82 -1.51 6.45 -7.62
N ALA A 83 -2.12 5.31 -7.95
CA ALA A 83 -1.50 4.00 -7.76
C ALA A 83 -0.18 3.88 -8.56
N ALA A 84 -0.15 4.36 -9.80
CA ALA A 84 1.07 4.41 -10.61
C ALA A 84 2.15 5.30 -9.98
N GLY A 85 1.78 6.48 -9.45
CA GLY A 85 2.72 7.37 -8.76
C GLY A 85 3.32 6.74 -7.49
N LEU A 86 2.55 5.96 -6.74
CA LEU A 86 3.07 5.23 -5.58
C LEU A 86 4.07 4.14 -5.96
N ARG A 87 3.79 3.40 -7.04
CA ARG A 87 4.73 2.40 -7.59
C ARG A 87 6.03 3.06 -8.07
N GLN A 88 5.90 4.16 -8.81
CA GLN A 88 7.05 4.92 -9.29
C GLN A 88 7.92 5.42 -8.13
N GLN A 89 7.34 5.88 -7.02
CA GLN A 89 8.13 6.28 -5.85
C GLN A 89 8.95 5.12 -5.27
N VAL A 90 8.42 3.89 -5.27
CA VAL A 90 9.16 2.71 -4.82
C VAL A 90 10.27 2.38 -5.81
N ASP A 91 9.98 2.41 -7.12
CA ASP A 91 10.97 2.16 -8.17
C ASP A 91 12.11 3.20 -8.17
N ASP A 92 11.79 4.46 -7.90
CA ASP A 92 12.74 5.57 -7.78
C ASP A 92 13.54 5.53 -6.44
N GLY A 93 13.29 4.53 -5.58
CA GLY A 93 13.94 4.38 -4.27
C GLY A 93 13.50 5.43 -3.24
N VAL A 94 12.44 6.18 -3.52
CA VAL A 94 11.89 7.21 -2.64
C VAL A 94 11.04 6.52 -1.58
N GLY A 95 11.64 6.22 -0.43
CA GLY A 95 10.94 5.80 0.78
C GLY A 95 10.84 4.29 1.02
N ASP A 96 11.86 3.54 0.60
CA ASP A 96 12.07 2.18 1.10
C ASP A 96 12.83 2.23 2.43
N ASP A 97 12.10 2.31 3.55
CA ASP A 97 12.65 2.00 4.90
C ASP A 97 12.76 0.46 5.11
N THR A 98 12.47 -0.35 4.09
CA THR A 98 12.50 -1.81 4.12
C THR A 98 13.82 -2.37 3.59
N VAL A 99 14.94 -1.72 3.90
CA VAL A 99 16.24 -2.42 3.90
C VAL A 99 16.38 -3.25 5.16
N GLY A 100 15.79 -4.45 5.14
CA GLY A 100 16.28 -5.57 5.92
C GLY A 100 17.68 -5.99 5.45
N PHE A 101 18.68 -5.14 5.66
CA PHE A 101 20.09 -5.53 5.62
C PHE A 101 20.64 -5.36 7.03
N ASP A 102 20.77 -6.48 7.75
CA ASP A 102 21.57 -6.51 8.96
C ASP A 102 23.03 -6.39 8.54
N VAL A 103 23.61 -5.20 8.73
CA VAL A 103 25.04 -4.97 8.54
C VAL A 103 25.75 -5.65 9.70
N VAL A 104 26.02 -6.94 9.55
CA VAL A 104 26.94 -7.64 10.44
C VAL A 104 28.35 -7.12 10.17
N ASP A 105 29.05 -6.70 11.22
CA ASP A 105 30.45 -6.31 11.11
C ASP A 105 31.25 -7.52 10.63
N PHE A 106 31.90 -7.41 9.47
CA PHE A 106 32.70 -8.50 8.92
C PHE A 106 34.01 -8.59 9.70
N ASP A 107 33.96 -9.26 10.85
CA ASP A 107 35.18 -9.60 11.57
C ASP A 107 35.89 -10.75 10.85
N ARG A 108 36.83 -10.38 9.98
CA ARG A 108 37.69 -11.32 9.25
C ARG A 108 38.55 -12.21 10.16
N TRP A 109 38.58 -11.96 11.48
CA TRP A 109 39.34 -12.72 12.48
C TRP A 109 38.51 -13.60 13.42
N ALA A 110 37.18 -13.60 13.31
CA ALA A 110 36.29 -14.39 14.17
C ALA A 110 36.56 -15.92 14.14
N GLY A 111 37.21 -16.42 13.08
CA GLY A 111 37.61 -17.83 12.94
C GLY A 111 38.88 -18.23 13.71
N TYR A 112 39.72 -17.28 14.14
CA TYR A 112 41.02 -17.57 14.77
C TYR A 112 41.00 -17.55 16.30
N ALA A 113 39.89 -17.11 16.92
CA ALA A 113 39.78 -16.96 18.38
C ALA A 113 39.53 -18.29 19.14
N ARG A 114 39.53 -19.45 18.48
CA ARG A 114 39.29 -20.77 19.11
C ARG A 114 40.46 -21.75 19.03
N TYR A 115 41.69 -21.25 18.92
CA TYR A 115 42.88 -22.08 19.08
C TYR A 115 43.65 -21.61 20.31
N GLU A 116 43.32 -22.19 21.47
CA GLU A 116 44.22 -22.15 22.62
C GLU A 116 45.14 -23.39 22.56
N PRO A 117 46.46 -23.24 22.80
CA PRO A 117 47.44 -24.33 22.77
C PRO A 117 47.33 -25.32 23.93
#